data_AF-A0A3R6E3A7-F1
#
_entry.id   AF-A0A3R6E3A7-F1
#
_cell.length_a   1.000
_cell.length_b   1.000
_cell.length_c   1.000
_cell.angle_alpha   90.00
_cell.angle_beta   90.00
_cell.angle_gamma   90.00
#
_symmetry.space_group_name_H-M   'P 1'
#
loop_
_entity.id
_entity.type
_entity.pdbx_description
1 polymer ?
#
loop_
_entity_poly.entity_id
_entity_poly.type
_entity_poly.pdbx_seq_one_letter_code
_entity_poly.pdbx_strand_id
1 'polypeptide(L)'
;MDDFRELYRRIEYLRNNGIKMKEIANCAGMAPSILSSLYTTVLPTYFEELKNCSHEEALDHAIVLVNNISKRRLLSVLPELLKRLEGMEPNIQPDRKANPFLDHLQEEILLSTTRVDNICGLYTSYSLSSSSDCLKMEPFIISLSENKEYIRIGRLNAYGEAQWGMGVTGDPQNFYCMFSENPSPQFTLVTIYLQIPFFRNPRQLRGLYIGLDYNRNPVARRILLIKKSDCTDTEEFLSMESGLIQKEDFTSEQQAYYDYTCQTGDYIKMCTVPSLQMDESDLVKEKTMLSL
;
A
#
# COMPACT_ATOMS: atom_id res chain seq x y z
N MET A 1 11.86 -21.03 -32.36
CA MET A 1 12.36 -21.64 -31.09
C MET A 1 11.98 -20.76 -29.91
N ASP A 2 12.09 -19.42 -30.06
CA ASP A 2 11.43 -18.44 -29.18
C ASP A 2 9.90 -18.42 -29.33
N ASP A 3 9.38 -18.87 -30.47
CA ASP A 3 7.97 -18.84 -30.88
C ASP A 3 7.01 -19.47 -29.84
N PHE A 4 7.39 -20.58 -29.20
CA PHE A 4 6.55 -21.19 -28.15
C PHE A 4 6.58 -20.41 -26.84
N ARG A 5 7.73 -19.83 -26.47
CA ARG A 5 7.85 -18.97 -25.28
C ARG A 5 7.13 -17.64 -25.49
N GLU A 6 7.27 -17.07 -26.67
CA GLU A 6 6.55 -15.88 -27.11
C GLU A 6 5.04 -16.10 -27.08
N LEU A 7 4.59 -17.24 -27.61
CA LEU A 7 3.19 -17.62 -27.53
C LEU A 7 2.69 -17.73 -26.09
N TYR A 8 3.43 -18.44 -25.24
CA TYR A 8 3.06 -18.61 -23.83
C TYR A 8 2.94 -17.25 -23.13
N ARG A 9 3.95 -16.38 -23.28
CA ARG A 9 3.96 -15.02 -22.72
C ARG A 9 2.82 -14.16 -23.25
N ARG A 10 2.50 -14.25 -24.54
CA ARG A 10 1.42 -13.47 -25.13
C ARG A 10 0.06 -13.92 -24.60
N ILE A 11 -0.20 -15.23 -24.52
CA ILE A 11 -1.44 -15.74 -23.92
C ILE A 11 -1.53 -15.33 -22.44
N GLU A 12 -0.44 -15.46 -21.69
CA GLU A 12 -0.36 -15.09 -20.27
C GLU A 12 -0.63 -13.59 -20.07
N TYR A 13 -0.01 -12.72 -20.87
CA TYR A 13 -0.25 -11.28 -20.87
C TYR A 13 -1.74 -10.95 -21.10
N LEU A 14 -2.36 -11.52 -22.14
CA LEU A 14 -3.76 -11.26 -22.45
C LEU A 14 -4.70 -11.76 -21.35
N ARG A 15 -4.40 -12.92 -20.76
CA ARG A 15 -5.17 -13.51 -19.65
C ARG A 15 -5.08 -12.68 -18.38
N ASN A 16 -3.88 -12.22 -18.02
CA ASN A 16 -3.65 -11.39 -16.84
C ASN A 16 -4.30 -10.00 -16.97
N ASN A 17 -4.46 -9.50 -18.20
CA ASN A 17 -5.16 -8.25 -18.48
C ASN A 17 -6.67 -8.43 -18.79
N GLY A 18 -7.26 -9.54 -18.32
CA GLY A 18 -8.73 -9.71 -18.28
C GLY A 18 -9.38 -10.26 -19.55
N ILE A 19 -8.64 -10.59 -20.59
CA ILE A 19 -9.19 -11.19 -21.80
C ILE A 19 -9.55 -12.67 -21.54
N LYS A 20 -10.77 -13.07 -21.91
CA LYS A 20 -11.24 -14.45 -21.70
C LYS A 20 -10.57 -15.41 -22.67
N MET A 21 -10.29 -16.64 -22.24
CA MET A 21 -9.69 -17.69 -23.08
C MET A 21 -10.46 -17.93 -24.40
N LYS A 22 -11.80 -17.81 -24.37
CA LYS A 22 -12.65 -17.91 -25.56
C LYS A 22 -12.37 -16.80 -26.59
N GLU A 23 -12.09 -15.59 -26.14
CA GLU A 23 -11.81 -14.44 -27.01
C GLU A 23 -10.44 -14.56 -27.67
N ILE A 24 -9.43 -14.98 -26.89
CA ILE A 24 -8.09 -15.27 -27.40
C ILE A 24 -8.14 -16.40 -28.44
N ALA A 25 -8.89 -17.47 -28.16
CA ALA A 25 -9.05 -18.60 -29.08
C ALA A 25 -9.76 -18.20 -30.38
N ASN A 26 -10.82 -17.39 -30.29
CA ASN A 26 -11.50 -16.85 -31.47
C ASN A 26 -10.56 -16.01 -32.34
N CYS A 27 -9.74 -15.14 -31.74
CA CYS A 27 -8.74 -14.34 -32.45
C CYS A 27 -7.68 -15.23 -33.11
N ALA A 28 -7.17 -16.23 -32.38
CA ALA A 28 -6.21 -17.20 -32.86
C ALA A 28 -6.77 -18.16 -33.93
N GLY A 29 -8.08 -18.15 -34.20
CA GLY A 29 -8.72 -19.08 -35.13
C GLY A 29 -8.70 -20.54 -34.65
N MET A 30 -8.68 -20.75 -33.33
CA MET A 30 -8.63 -22.07 -32.71
C MET A 30 -9.84 -22.32 -31.83
N ALA A 31 -10.15 -23.61 -31.58
CA ALA A 31 -11.14 -23.95 -30.58
C ALA A 31 -10.63 -23.58 -29.17
N PRO A 32 -11.47 -23.00 -28.28
CA PRO A 32 -11.06 -22.64 -26.92
C PRO A 32 -10.48 -23.80 -26.12
N SER A 33 -10.97 -25.02 -26.34
CA SER A 33 -10.45 -26.23 -25.70
C SER A 33 -9.00 -26.52 -26.11
N ILE A 34 -8.66 -26.33 -27.39
CA ILE A 34 -7.31 -26.56 -27.91
C ILE A 34 -6.34 -25.52 -27.34
N LEU A 35 -6.72 -24.23 -27.36
CA LEU A 35 -5.89 -23.16 -26.80
C LEU A 35 -5.68 -23.32 -25.29
N SER A 36 -6.73 -23.74 -24.57
CA SER A 36 -6.64 -24.03 -23.14
C SER A 36 -5.65 -25.16 -22.87
N SER A 37 -5.79 -26.31 -23.55
CA SER A 37 -4.86 -27.45 -23.41
C SER A 37 -3.42 -27.08 -23.76
N LEU A 38 -3.24 -26.25 -24.79
CA LEU A 38 -1.93 -25.75 -25.19
C LEU A 38 -1.29 -24.91 -24.06
N TYR A 39 -2.05 -23.96 -23.49
CA TYR A 39 -1.59 -23.06 -22.45
C TYR A 39 -1.35 -23.76 -21.09
N THR A 40 -2.24 -24.65 -20.67
CA THR A 40 -2.19 -25.24 -19.31
C THR A 40 -1.38 -26.53 -19.22
N THR A 41 -1.15 -27.22 -20.34
CA THR A 41 -0.57 -28.58 -20.33
C THR A 41 0.59 -28.70 -21.30
N VAL A 42 0.38 -28.47 -22.60
CA VAL A 42 1.42 -28.72 -23.60
C VAL A 42 2.62 -27.78 -23.43
N LEU A 43 2.41 -26.46 -23.34
CA LEU A 43 3.51 -25.50 -23.21
C LEU A 43 4.28 -25.65 -21.88
N PRO A 44 3.61 -25.77 -20.71
CA PRO A 44 4.31 -26.02 -19.44
C PRO A 44 5.12 -27.32 -19.45
N THR A 45 4.53 -28.44 -19.89
CA THR A 45 5.26 -29.73 -19.96
C THR A 45 6.43 -29.65 -20.93
N TYR A 46 6.23 -29.01 -22.10
CA TYR A 46 7.30 -28.80 -23.07
C TYR A 46 8.48 -28.03 -22.46
N PHE A 47 8.23 -26.94 -21.72
CA PHE A 47 9.31 -26.16 -21.10
C PHE A 47 10.03 -26.90 -19.97
N GLU A 48 9.34 -27.75 -19.23
CA GLU A 48 9.95 -28.59 -18.21
C GLU A 48 10.82 -29.70 -18.81
N GLU A 49 10.34 -30.37 -19.86
CA GLU A 49 11.06 -31.46 -20.54
C GLU A 49 12.29 -30.96 -21.31
N LEU A 50 12.27 -29.72 -21.82
CA LEU A 50 13.43 -29.07 -22.47
C LEU A 50 14.68 -28.99 -21.58
N LYS A 51 14.55 -29.16 -20.26
CA LYS A 51 15.69 -29.22 -19.34
C LYS A 51 16.49 -30.52 -19.51
N ASN A 52 15.88 -31.58 -20.02
CA ASN A 52 16.40 -32.94 -20.00
C ASN A 52 16.55 -33.58 -21.40
N CYS A 53 15.80 -33.11 -22.42
CA CYS A 53 15.82 -33.71 -23.75
C CYS A 53 15.75 -32.67 -24.88
N SER A 54 15.83 -33.13 -26.12
CA SER A 54 15.80 -32.26 -27.30
C SER A 54 14.41 -31.62 -27.50
N HIS A 55 14.34 -30.58 -28.33
CA HIS A 55 13.08 -29.88 -28.63
C HIS A 55 12.04 -30.79 -29.28
N GLU A 56 12.50 -31.74 -30.08
CA GLU A 56 11.63 -32.65 -30.81
C GLU A 56 10.98 -33.67 -29.86
N GLU A 57 11.79 -34.23 -28.96
CA GLU A 57 11.38 -35.20 -27.92
C GLU A 57 10.48 -34.54 -26.87
N ALA A 58 10.86 -33.36 -26.36
CA ALA A 58 10.07 -32.61 -25.39
C ALA A 58 8.66 -32.30 -25.95
N LEU A 59 8.57 -31.95 -27.23
CA LEU A 59 7.30 -31.65 -27.88
C LEU A 59 6.47 -32.92 -28.12
N ASP A 60 7.11 -34.04 -28.46
CA ASP A 60 6.42 -35.33 -28.59
C ASP A 60 5.84 -35.79 -27.25
N HIS A 61 6.60 -35.66 -26.16
CA HIS A 61 6.12 -35.97 -24.80
C HIS A 61 4.93 -35.08 -24.41
N ALA A 62 5.05 -33.77 -24.62
CA ALA A 62 4.01 -32.82 -24.21
C ALA A 62 2.71 -32.96 -25.01
N ILE A 63 2.78 -33.27 -26.30
CA ILE A 63 1.60 -33.38 -27.17
C ILE A 63 0.79 -34.64 -26.90
N VAL A 64 1.42 -35.74 -26.50
CA VAL A 64 0.71 -36.98 -26.16
C VAL A 64 -0.23 -36.80 -24.96
N LEU A 65 0.02 -35.81 -24.10
CA LEU A 65 -0.82 -35.49 -22.94
C LEU A 65 -2.20 -34.92 -23.33
N VAL A 66 -2.39 -34.52 -24.58
CA VAL A 66 -3.63 -33.93 -25.05
C VAL A 66 -4.10 -34.62 -26.33
N ASN A 67 -5.42 -34.84 -26.46
CA ASN A 67 -6.00 -35.57 -27.60
C ASN A 67 -6.60 -34.64 -28.68
N ASN A 68 -6.46 -33.32 -28.51
CA ASN A 68 -7.19 -32.32 -29.28
C ASN A 68 -6.32 -31.52 -30.26
N ILE A 69 -5.00 -31.77 -30.29
CA ILE A 69 -4.06 -31.16 -31.25
C ILE A 69 -2.89 -32.10 -31.54
N SER A 70 -2.48 -32.17 -32.81
CA SER A 70 -1.30 -32.95 -33.24
C SER A 70 -0.08 -32.05 -33.44
N LYS A 71 1.13 -32.61 -33.30
CA LYS A 71 2.41 -31.92 -33.53
C LYS A 71 2.47 -31.23 -34.89
N ARG A 72 2.09 -31.96 -35.94
CA ARG A 72 2.05 -31.42 -37.31
C ARG A 72 1.11 -30.22 -37.43
N ARG A 73 -0.08 -30.31 -36.82
CA ARG A 73 -1.05 -29.20 -36.85
C ARG A 73 -0.54 -28.00 -36.05
N LEU A 74 -0.03 -28.21 -34.84
CA LEU A 74 0.51 -27.15 -33.98
C LEU A 74 1.64 -26.37 -34.68
N LEU A 75 2.63 -27.08 -35.22
CA LEU A 75 3.74 -26.46 -35.93
C LEU A 75 3.29 -25.71 -37.19
N SER A 76 2.28 -26.23 -37.90
CA SER A 76 1.76 -25.57 -39.10
C SER A 76 1.01 -24.27 -38.81
N VAL A 77 0.34 -24.16 -37.65
CA VAL A 77 -0.46 -22.97 -37.30
C VAL A 77 0.30 -21.96 -36.46
N LEU A 78 1.43 -22.34 -35.85
CA LEU A 78 2.19 -21.52 -34.90
C LEU A 78 2.54 -20.12 -35.45
N PRO A 79 3.06 -19.94 -36.68
CA PRO A 79 3.43 -18.62 -37.18
C PRO A 79 2.21 -17.71 -37.38
N GLU A 80 1.11 -18.26 -37.88
CA GLU A 80 -0.13 -17.51 -38.10
C GLU A 80 -0.81 -17.14 -36.78
N LEU A 81 -0.74 -18.04 -35.81
CA LEU A 81 -1.28 -17.85 -34.48
C LEU A 81 -0.55 -16.75 -33.70
N LEU A 82 0.79 -16.70 -33.76
CA LEU A 82 1.57 -15.60 -33.19
C LEU A 82 1.17 -14.26 -33.83
N LYS A 83 1.16 -14.20 -35.16
CA LYS A 83 0.79 -12.99 -35.91
C LYS A 83 -0.63 -12.49 -35.58
N ARG A 84 -1.59 -13.39 -35.37
CA ARG A 84 -2.97 -13.03 -35.00
C ARG A 84 -3.04 -12.46 -33.58
N LEU A 85 -2.25 -13.01 -32.66
CA LEU A 85 -2.21 -12.55 -31.27
C LEU A 85 -1.38 -11.27 -31.08
N GLU A 86 -0.40 -10.99 -31.94
CA GLU A 86 0.36 -9.72 -31.93
C GLU A 86 -0.56 -8.49 -32.07
N GLY A 87 -1.61 -8.57 -32.89
CA GLY A 87 -2.56 -7.46 -33.07
C GLY A 87 -3.63 -7.35 -31.97
N MET A 88 -3.71 -8.31 -31.05
CA MET A 88 -4.72 -8.33 -30.00
C MET A 88 -4.22 -7.61 -28.76
N GLU A 89 -4.61 -6.35 -28.57
CA GLU A 89 -4.37 -5.66 -27.32
C GLU A 89 -5.56 -5.84 -26.36
N PRO A 90 -5.34 -5.99 -25.05
CA PRO A 90 -6.42 -5.88 -24.09
C PRO A 90 -7.08 -4.54 -24.32
N ASN A 91 -8.41 -4.55 -24.47
CA ASN A 91 -9.17 -3.32 -24.36
C ASN A 91 -9.10 -2.94 -22.89
N ILE A 92 -8.01 -2.23 -22.52
CA ILE A 92 -7.92 -1.49 -21.28
C ILE A 92 -8.94 -0.36 -21.45
N GLN A 93 -10.22 -0.71 -21.38
CA GLN A 93 -11.21 0.27 -21.03
C GLN A 93 -10.80 0.70 -19.62
N PRO A 94 -10.41 1.96 -19.39
CA PRO A 94 -10.37 2.47 -18.04
C PRO A 94 -11.73 2.12 -17.47
N ASP A 95 -11.71 1.36 -16.38
CA ASP A 95 -12.85 0.63 -15.87
C ASP A 95 -14.10 1.53 -15.92
N ARG A 96 -15.21 1.02 -16.46
CA ARG A 96 -16.48 1.77 -16.59
C ARG A 96 -17.13 2.09 -15.23
N LYS A 97 -16.37 1.93 -14.15
CA LYS A 97 -16.61 2.39 -12.78
C LYS A 97 -15.34 3.00 -12.16
N ALA A 98 -14.58 3.79 -12.90
CA ALA A 98 -13.57 4.66 -12.30
C ALA A 98 -14.27 5.52 -11.23
N ASN A 99 -13.83 5.38 -9.98
CA ASN A 99 -14.35 6.18 -8.88
C ASN A 99 -13.80 7.61 -9.09
N PRO A 100 -14.64 8.62 -9.37
CA PRO A 100 -14.15 9.97 -9.65
C PRO A 100 -13.31 10.56 -8.50
N PHE A 101 -13.55 10.09 -7.27
CA PHE A 101 -12.73 10.46 -6.13
C PHE A 101 -11.30 9.91 -6.21
N LEU A 102 -11.12 8.69 -6.72
CA LEU A 102 -9.78 8.11 -6.88
C LEU A 102 -8.97 8.82 -7.96
N ASP A 103 -9.63 9.21 -9.06
CA ASP A 103 -8.99 10.01 -10.11
C ASP A 103 -8.54 11.36 -9.55
N HIS A 104 -9.43 12.06 -8.84
CA HIS A 104 -9.09 13.33 -8.20
C HIS A 104 -7.99 13.18 -7.14
N LEU A 105 -8.04 12.13 -6.32
CA LEU A 105 -7.00 11.84 -5.33
C LEU A 105 -5.66 11.56 -6.01
N GLN A 106 -5.65 10.83 -7.13
CA GLN A 106 -4.43 10.54 -7.88
C GLN A 106 -3.80 11.82 -8.45
N GLU A 107 -4.61 12.73 -8.98
CA GLU A 107 -4.15 14.06 -9.42
C GLU A 107 -3.55 14.85 -8.23
N GLU A 108 -4.23 14.86 -7.08
CA GLU A 108 -3.77 15.61 -5.91
C GLU A 108 -2.49 15.02 -5.30
N ILE A 109 -2.34 13.69 -5.30
CA ILE A 109 -1.11 12.99 -4.89
C ILE A 109 0.07 13.48 -5.74
N LEU A 110 -0.10 13.55 -7.06
CA LEU A 110 0.96 14.01 -7.95
C LEU A 110 1.28 15.49 -7.72
N LEU A 111 0.27 16.35 -7.65
CA LEU A 111 0.43 17.79 -7.39
C LEU A 111 1.09 18.05 -6.03
N SER A 112 0.85 17.20 -5.04
CA SER A 112 1.43 17.30 -3.70
C SER A 112 2.96 17.25 -3.71
N THR A 113 3.56 16.50 -4.64
CA THR A 113 5.02 16.37 -4.76
C THR A 113 5.72 17.70 -5.01
N THR A 114 5.03 18.66 -5.63
CA THR A 114 5.57 20.01 -5.94
C THR A 114 5.53 20.97 -4.75
N ARG A 115 4.87 20.60 -3.65
CA ARG A 115 4.57 21.47 -2.50
C ARG A 115 5.23 21.02 -1.19
N VAL A 116 5.82 19.83 -1.15
CA VAL A 116 6.30 19.19 0.09
C VAL A 116 7.72 19.57 0.50
N ASP A 117 8.53 20.15 -0.39
CA ASP A 117 9.98 20.32 -0.20
C ASP A 117 10.37 20.93 1.15
N ASN A 118 9.60 21.92 1.63
CA ASN A 118 9.89 22.61 2.89
C ASN A 118 9.74 21.73 4.15
N ILE A 119 9.00 20.63 4.04
CA ILE A 119 8.72 19.70 5.15
C ILE A 119 9.34 18.32 4.95
N CYS A 120 10.08 18.08 3.86
CA CYS A 120 10.88 16.86 3.73
C CYS A 120 11.96 16.80 4.82
N GLY A 121 12.20 15.60 5.35
CA GLY A 121 13.22 15.37 6.38
C GLY A 121 12.92 14.22 7.33
N LEU A 122 13.80 14.06 8.32
CA LEU A 122 13.64 13.17 9.46
C LEU A 122 13.07 13.92 10.65
N TYR A 123 12.11 13.29 11.32
CA TYR A 123 11.39 13.85 12.46
C TYR A 123 11.34 12.84 13.61
N THR A 124 11.27 13.36 14.83
CA THR A 124 10.84 12.58 15.99
C THR A 124 9.47 13.09 16.40
N SER A 125 8.49 12.20 16.45
CA SER A 125 7.16 12.53 16.94
C SER A 125 7.01 12.25 18.43
N TYR A 126 6.15 13.03 19.07
CA TYR A 126 5.76 12.91 20.46
C TYR A 126 4.24 12.91 20.55
N SER A 127 3.68 11.95 21.30
CA SER A 127 2.23 11.84 21.54
C SER A 127 1.95 11.02 22.81
N LEU A 128 0.70 11.06 23.27
CA LEU A 128 0.23 10.23 24.37
C LEU A 128 0.25 8.74 24.00
N SER A 129 0.87 7.92 24.86
CA SER A 129 0.79 6.46 24.77
C SER A 129 -0.64 5.97 25.08
N SER A 130 -1.10 4.93 24.38
CA SER A 130 -2.45 4.38 24.59
C SER A 130 -2.55 3.46 25.82
N SER A 131 -1.42 3.03 26.40
CA SER A 131 -1.37 2.00 27.45
C SER A 131 -0.89 2.50 28.81
N SER A 132 -0.24 3.67 28.85
CA SER A 132 0.34 4.22 30.08
C SER A 132 0.53 5.72 29.96
N ASP A 133 0.71 6.37 31.11
CA ASP A 133 0.92 7.81 31.23
C ASP A 133 2.37 8.21 30.90
N CYS A 134 2.82 7.83 29.70
CA CYS A 134 4.19 8.05 29.22
C CYS A 134 4.19 8.78 27.88
N LEU A 135 5.33 9.39 27.56
CA LEU A 135 5.52 10.07 26.28
C LEU A 135 5.97 9.06 25.24
N LYS A 136 5.14 8.84 24.22
CA LYS A 136 5.47 7.97 23.10
C LYS A 136 6.31 8.74 22.10
N MET A 137 7.47 8.19 21.77
CA MET A 137 8.48 8.78 20.91
C MET A 137 8.69 7.88 19.68
N GLU A 138 8.34 8.39 18.49
CA GLU A 138 8.31 7.60 17.26
C GLU A 138 8.95 8.38 16.10
N PRO A 139 10.01 7.86 15.46
CA PRO A 139 10.61 8.43 14.26
C PRO A 139 9.66 8.49 13.07
N PHE A 140 9.82 9.53 12.27
CA PHE A 140 9.10 9.75 11.02
C PHE A 140 10.07 10.20 9.93
N ILE A 141 9.80 9.79 8.69
CA ILE A 141 10.44 10.30 7.48
C ILE A 141 9.37 10.84 6.54
N ILE A 142 9.59 12.06 6.04
CA ILE A 142 8.80 12.67 4.98
C ILE A 142 9.74 12.86 3.79
N SER A 143 9.48 12.17 2.68
CA SER A 143 10.31 12.25 1.49
C SER A 143 9.49 12.08 0.22
N LEU A 144 10.09 12.36 -0.94
CA LEU A 144 9.51 11.95 -2.22
C LEU A 144 9.80 10.47 -2.46
N SER A 145 8.90 9.77 -3.16
CA SER A 145 9.21 8.45 -3.70
C SER A 145 10.39 8.52 -4.69
N GLU A 146 11.06 7.39 -4.93
CA GLU A 146 12.22 7.33 -5.83
C GLU A 146 11.92 7.88 -7.24
N ASN A 147 10.71 7.61 -7.74
CA ASN A 147 10.21 8.10 -9.02
C ASN A 147 9.50 9.46 -8.94
N LYS A 148 9.40 10.06 -7.76
CA LYS A 148 8.74 11.35 -7.49
C LYS A 148 7.26 11.41 -7.91
N GLU A 149 6.58 10.27 -7.89
CA GLU A 149 5.14 10.20 -8.20
C GLU A 149 4.25 10.50 -7.00
N TYR A 150 4.77 10.32 -5.77
CA TYR A 150 4.04 10.60 -4.54
C TYR A 150 4.98 10.97 -3.40
N ILE A 151 4.42 11.53 -2.32
CA ILE A 151 5.15 11.78 -1.07
C ILE A 151 5.13 10.50 -0.26
N ARG A 152 6.31 9.93 0.01
CA ARG A 152 6.49 8.76 0.85
C ARG A 152 6.55 9.19 2.32
N ILE A 153 5.79 8.48 3.15
CA ILE A 153 5.81 8.63 4.61
C ILE A 153 6.27 7.33 5.23
N GLY A 154 7.23 7.41 6.15
CA GLY A 154 7.63 6.31 7.01
C GLY A 154 7.44 6.68 8.48
N ARG A 155 7.05 5.70 9.29
CA ARG A 155 6.99 5.77 10.75
C ARG A 155 7.67 4.54 11.33
N LEU A 156 8.53 4.73 12.32
CA LEU A 156 8.94 3.65 13.21
C LEU A 156 8.03 3.69 14.42
N ASN A 157 7.29 2.60 14.67
CA ASN A 157 6.47 2.53 15.88
C ASN A 157 7.37 2.44 17.13
N ALA A 158 6.79 2.57 18.33
CA ALA A 158 7.53 2.52 19.59
C ALA A 158 8.28 1.17 19.85
N TYR A 159 8.06 0.16 19.01
CA TYR A 159 8.73 -1.14 19.06
C TYR A 159 9.78 -1.33 17.94
N GLY A 160 10.03 -0.29 17.13
CA GLY A 160 11.01 -0.31 16.04
C GLY A 160 10.51 -0.92 14.73
N GLU A 161 9.21 -1.17 14.57
CA GLU A 161 8.68 -1.69 13.32
C GLU A 161 8.35 -0.55 12.35
N ALA A 162 8.82 -0.68 11.11
CA ALA A 162 8.61 0.30 10.06
C ALA A 162 7.24 0.16 9.39
N GLN A 163 6.50 1.25 9.36
CA GLN A 163 5.23 1.42 8.67
C GLN A 163 5.40 2.45 7.55
N TRP A 164 4.91 2.12 6.37
CA TRP A 164 5.03 2.96 5.18
C TRP A 164 3.66 3.38 4.66
N GLY A 165 3.61 4.56 4.08
CA GLY A 165 2.44 5.08 3.41
C GLY A 165 2.74 6.33 2.62
N MET A 166 1.74 7.19 2.47
CA MET A 166 1.80 8.34 1.58
C MET A 166 1.34 9.64 2.25
N GLY A 167 1.80 10.75 1.69
CA GLY A 167 1.41 12.10 2.05
C GLY A 167 0.58 12.78 0.94
N VAL A 168 -0.40 13.59 1.32
CA VAL A 168 -1.19 14.44 0.41
C VAL A 168 -1.34 15.83 1.02
N THR A 169 -1.14 16.89 0.22
CA THR A 169 -1.39 18.28 0.62
C THR A 169 -2.51 18.83 -0.25
N GLY A 170 -3.72 18.91 0.29
CA GLY A 170 -4.88 19.50 -0.41
C GLY A 170 -4.85 21.03 -0.45
N ASP A 171 -4.10 21.65 0.47
CA ASP A 171 -3.86 23.09 0.50
C ASP A 171 -2.48 23.40 1.13
N PRO A 172 -1.93 24.62 0.97
CA PRO A 172 -0.57 24.94 1.41
C PRO A 172 -0.31 24.83 2.91
N GLN A 173 -1.34 24.76 3.74
CA GLN A 173 -1.23 24.74 5.20
C GLN A 173 -1.55 23.38 5.81
N ASN A 174 -2.05 22.43 5.01
CA ASN A 174 -2.54 21.16 5.50
C ASN A 174 -1.83 20.00 4.80
N PHE A 175 -1.40 19.06 5.62
CA PHE A 175 -0.73 17.85 5.17
C PHE A 175 -1.34 16.62 5.83
N TYR A 176 -1.72 15.65 5.00
CA TYR A 176 -2.31 14.40 5.43
C TYR A 176 -1.32 13.27 5.19
N CYS A 177 -0.91 12.58 6.25
CA CYS A 177 -0.18 11.32 6.16
C CYS A 177 -1.16 10.17 6.33
N MET A 178 -1.08 9.17 5.46
CA MET A 178 -1.91 7.98 5.49
C MET A 178 -1.03 6.74 5.38
N PHE A 179 -1.15 5.80 6.32
CA PHE A 179 -0.46 4.51 6.29
C PHE A 179 -1.29 3.43 6.96
N SER A 180 -0.99 2.16 6.66
CA SER A 180 -1.63 1.03 7.33
C SER A 180 -0.81 0.64 8.56
N GLU A 181 -1.48 0.43 9.70
CA GLU A 181 -0.84 -0.06 10.92
C GLU A 181 -0.36 -1.51 10.78
N ASN A 182 -1.12 -2.32 10.02
CA ASN A 182 -0.82 -3.72 9.77
C ASN A 182 -0.26 -3.92 8.34
N PRO A 183 0.63 -4.92 8.15
CA PRO A 183 1.01 -5.35 6.81
C PRO A 183 -0.19 -5.96 6.06
N SER A 184 -0.12 -5.93 4.73
CA SER A 184 -1.08 -6.58 3.84
C SER A 184 -1.32 -8.05 4.26
N PRO A 185 -2.57 -8.57 4.25
CA PRO A 185 -3.76 -8.04 3.57
C PRO A 185 -4.68 -7.15 4.43
N GLN A 186 -4.38 -6.97 5.71
CA GLN A 186 -5.24 -6.15 6.59
C GLN A 186 -4.93 -4.66 6.41
N PHE A 187 -5.95 -3.87 6.10
CA PHE A 187 -5.82 -2.42 5.93
C PHE A 187 -6.41 -1.68 7.15
N THR A 188 -5.56 -1.36 8.11
CA THR A 188 -5.94 -0.54 9.27
C THR A 188 -5.42 0.87 9.05
N LEU A 189 -6.26 1.72 8.48
CA LEU A 189 -5.88 3.08 8.12
C LEU A 189 -5.58 3.91 9.37
N VAL A 190 -4.38 4.47 9.41
CA VAL A 190 -3.99 5.56 10.30
C VAL A 190 -3.89 6.82 9.46
N THR A 191 -4.49 7.90 9.94
CA THR A 191 -4.40 9.22 9.31
C THR A 191 -3.81 10.21 10.29
N ILE A 192 -2.77 10.92 9.86
CA ILE A 192 -2.19 12.03 10.61
C ILE A 192 -2.42 13.31 9.83
N TYR A 193 -3.08 14.26 10.45
CA TYR A 193 -3.22 15.61 9.95
C TYR A 193 -2.13 16.48 10.56
N LEU A 194 -1.31 17.15 9.75
CA LEU A 194 -0.26 18.07 10.17
C LEU A 194 -0.51 19.46 9.60
N GLN A 195 -0.37 20.48 10.44
CA GLN A 195 -0.38 21.88 10.04
C GLN A 195 1.01 22.28 9.52
N ILE A 196 1.08 22.70 8.27
CA ILE A 196 2.26 23.30 7.66
C ILE A 196 2.26 24.80 8.01
N PRO A 197 3.22 25.28 8.80
CA PRO A 197 3.30 26.70 9.10
C PRO A 197 3.95 27.47 7.94
N PHE A 198 3.69 28.79 7.86
CA PHE A 198 4.25 29.68 6.84
C PHE A 198 5.77 29.96 6.95
N PHE A 199 6.51 29.18 7.75
CA PHE A 199 7.95 29.34 7.92
C PHE A 199 8.71 28.49 6.90
N ARG A 200 9.83 29.02 6.38
CA ARG A 200 10.80 28.19 5.65
C ARG A 200 11.44 27.21 6.63
N ASN A 201 11.46 25.93 6.27
CA ASN A 201 12.04 24.83 7.04
C ASN A 201 11.57 24.80 8.52
N PRO A 202 10.28 24.51 8.76
CA PRO A 202 9.76 24.50 10.12
C PRO A 202 10.41 23.41 10.96
N ARG A 203 10.89 23.80 12.15
CA ARG A 203 11.41 22.85 13.15
C ARG A 203 10.31 21.95 13.73
N GLN A 204 9.06 22.38 13.68
CA GLN A 204 7.95 21.72 14.36
C GLN A 204 6.73 21.62 13.44
N LEU A 205 6.10 20.45 13.40
CA LEU A 205 4.78 20.24 12.80
C LEU A 205 3.84 19.73 13.88
N ARG A 206 2.64 20.31 13.93
CA ARG A 206 1.62 19.99 14.95
C ARG A 206 0.40 19.41 14.28
N GLY A 207 -0.27 18.48 14.95
CA GLY A 207 -1.32 17.76 14.29
C GLY A 207 -2.24 16.94 15.17
N LEU A 208 -3.08 16.17 14.48
CA LEU A 208 -3.95 15.16 15.05
C LEU A 208 -3.62 13.81 14.43
N TYR A 209 -3.40 12.82 15.28
CA TYR A 209 -3.32 11.41 14.93
C TYR A 209 -4.70 10.79 15.10
N ILE A 210 -5.21 10.14 14.06
CA ILE A 210 -6.49 9.42 14.08
C ILE A 210 -6.22 7.97 13.72
N GLY A 211 -6.67 7.05 14.57
CA GLY A 211 -6.52 5.62 14.37
C GLY A 211 -7.30 4.82 15.39
N LEU A 212 -6.87 3.60 15.65
CA LEU A 212 -7.46 2.71 16.64
C LEU A 212 -6.56 2.60 17.87
N ASP A 213 -7.15 2.39 19.04
CA ASP A 213 -6.43 1.97 20.24
C ASP A 213 -6.25 0.44 20.28
N TYR A 214 -5.59 -0.09 21.32
CA TYR A 214 -5.36 -1.54 21.48
C TYR A 214 -6.66 -2.35 21.57
N ASN A 215 -7.75 -1.74 22.00
CA ASN A 215 -9.08 -2.36 22.08
C ASN A 215 -9.88 -2.17 20.78
N ARG A 216 -9.23 -1.69 19.71
CA ARG A 216 -9.83 -1.33 18.42
C ARG A 216 -10.92 -0.26 18.49
N ASN A 217 -10.88 0.58 19.51
CA ASN A 217 -11.74 1.74 19.57
C ASN A 217 -11.14 2.92 18.79
N PRO A 218 -11.96 3.69 18.05
CA PRO A 218 -11.52 4.92 17.43
C PRO A 218 -10.96 5.92 18.45
N VAL A 219 -9.80 6.47 18.15
CA VAL A 219 -9.13 7.51 18.96
C VAL A 219 -8.53 8.58 18.07
N ALA A 220 -8.70 9.83 18.48
CA ALA A 220 -7.97 10.99 17.97
C ALA A 220 -7.10 11.56 19.10
N ARG A 221 -5.83 11.90 18.83
CA ARG A 221 -4.91 12.49 19.81
C ARG A 221 -4.01 13.55 19.19
N ARG A 222 -3.55 14.50 19.98
CA ARG A 222 -2.50 15.44 19.55
C ARG A 222 -1.21 14.69 19.23
N ILE A 223 -0.50 15.19 18.23
CA ILE A 223 0.84 14.76 17.87
C ILE A 223 1.72 15.98 17.54
N LEU A 224 2.99 15.90 17.92
CA LEU A 224 4.00 16.91 17.66
C LEU A 224 5.20 16.25 16.97
N LEU A 225 5.58 16.70 15.79
CA LEU A 225 6.78 16.26 15.09
C LEU A 225 7.87 17.34 15.22
N ILE A 226 9.03 16.94 15.73
CA ILE A 226 10.22 17.78 15.83
C ILE A 226 11.22 17.36 14.76
N LYS A 227 11.54 18.28 13.84
CA LYS A 227 12.52 18.05 12.77
C LYS A 227 13.90 17.83 13.37
N LYS A 228 14.55 16.74 12.95
CA LYS A 228 15.92 16.37 13.37
C LYS A 228 16.93 16.67 12.27
N SER A 229 16.56 16.44 11.02
CA SER A 229 17.44 16.62 9.86
C SER A 229 16.62 16.89 8.61
N ASP A 230 17.22 17.56 7.63
CA ASP A 230 16.69 17.68 6.25
C ASP A 230 16.99 16.41 5.42
N CYS A 231 17.72 15.45 5.99
CA CYS A 231 18.01 14.16 5.35
C CYS A 231 16.73 13.37 5.06
N THR A 232 16.72 12.61 3.98
CA THR A 232 15.63 11.71 3.60
C THR A 232 16.16 10.29 3.35
N ASP A 233 17.26 9.93 4.01
CA ASP A 233 17.87 8.61 3.91
C ASP A 233 17.06 7.59 4.72
N THR A 234 16.81 6.43 4.10
CA THR A 234 16.00 5.37 4.73
C THR A 234 16.79 4.63 5.80
N GLU A 235 18.11 4.45 5.65
CA GLU A 235 18.93 3.74 6.65
C GLU A 235 19.09 4.59 7.91
N GLU A 236 19.33 5.90 7.76
CA GLU A 236 19.35 6.85 8.89
C GLU A 236 18.01 6.82 9.63
N PHE A 237 16.89 6.86 8.91
CA PHE A 237 15.55 6.72 9.49
C PHE A 237 15.38 5.41 10.28
N LEU A 238 15.78 4.28 9.70
CA LEU A 238 15.65 2.96 10.34
C LEU A 238 16.53 2.81 11.59
N SER A 239 17.59 3.62 11.72
CA SER A 239 18.48 3.64 12.87
C SER A 239 18.04 4.57 14.01
N MET A 240 17.00 5.38 13.81
CA MET A 240 16.54 6.35 14.80
C MET A 240 15.95 5.66 16.05
N GLU A 241 16.19 6.27 17.21
CA GLU A 241 15.63 5.79 18.48
C GLU A 241 14.10 5.90 18.47
N SER A 242 13.42 4.87 18.96
CA SER A 242 11.97 4.82 19.17
C SER A 242 11.67 4.22 20.53
N GLY A 243 10.55 4.60 21.16
CA GLY A 243 10.18 4.03 22.45
C GLY A 243 9.19 4.83 23.27
N LEU A 244 9.10 4.45 24.54
CA LEU A 244 8.28 5.11 25.56
C LEU A 244 9.19 5.74 26.61
N ILE A 245 8.98 7.01 26.90
CA ILE A 245 9.76 7.75 27.90
C ILE A 245 8.88 7.96 29.13
N GLN A 246 9.39 7.57 30.30
CA GLN A 246 8.70 7.76 31.57
C GLN A 246 8.83 9.21 32.03
N LYS A 247 7.86 9.68 32.83
CA LYS A 247 7.80 11.09 33.28
C LYS A 247 9.02 11.51 34.08
N GLU A 248 9.58 10.58 34.84
CA GLU A 248 10.76 10.79 35.68
C GLU A 248 12.03 11.04 34.85
N ASP A 249 12.04 10.56 33.60
CA ASP A 249 13.19 10.62 32.69
C ASP A 249 13.09 11.78 31.68
N PHE A 250 12.08 12.64 31.79
CA PHE A 250 11.88 13.73 30.85
C PHE A 250 13.00 14.77 30.93
N THR A 251 13.52 15.13 29.75
CA THR A 251 14.24 16.40 29.60
C THR A 251 13.25 17.57 29.72
N SER A 252 13.75 18.79 29.98
CA SER A 252 12.90 19.99 30.03
C SER A 252 12.11 20.23 28.74
N GLU A 253 12.66 19.82 27.59
CA GLU A 253 11.98 19.93 26.29
C GLU A 253 10.87 18.88 26.16
N GLN A 254 11.14 17.64 26.57
CA GLN A 254 10.16 16.55 26.56
C GLN A 254 9.01 16.82 27.52
N GLN A 255 9.25 17.48 28.66
CA GLN A 255 8.20 17.95 29.54
C GLN A 255 7.24 18.90 28.80
N ALA A 256 7.76 19.87 28.05
CA ALA A 256 6.92 20.78 27.26
C ALA A 256 6.14 20.06 26.15
N TYR A 257 6.72 19.01 25.55
CA TYR A 257 6.03 18.20 24.54
C TYR A 257 4.91 17.37 25.17
N TYR A 258 5.19 16.74 26.30
CA TYR A 258 4.20 16.02 27.09
C TYR A 258 3.06 16.95 27.51
N ASP A 259 3.37 18.15 28.01
CA ASP A 259 2.37 19.15 28.40
C ASP A 259 1.50 19.65 27.24
N TYR A 260 1.99 19.54 26.00
CA TYR A 260 1.24 19.89 24.80
C TYR A 260 0.41 18.73 24.22
N THR A 261 0.84 17.46 24.40
CA THR A 261 0.21 16.32 23.72
C THR A 261 -0.58 15.37 24.61
N CYS A 262 -0.44 15.48 25.93
CA CYS A 262 -0.87 14.45 26.88
C CYS A 262 -1.82 14.96 27.97
N GLN A 263 -2.34 16.18 27.88
CA GLN A 263 -3.25 16.72 28.88
C GLN A 263 -4.69 16.24 28.68
N THR A 264 -5.50 16.38 29.73
CA THR A 264 -6.93 16.09 29.68
C THR A 264 -7.60 16.95 28.61
N GLY A 265 -8.14 16.31 27.56
CA GLY A 265 -8.73 16.97 26.40
C GLY A 265 -7.87 16.97 25.13
N ASP A 266 -6.62 16.52 25.20
CA ASP A 266 -5.75 16.36 24.03
C ASP A 266 -6.01 15.09 23.23
N TYR A 267 -6.93 14.25 23.70
CA TYR A 267 -7.43 13.11 22.97
C TYR A 267 -8.96 12.97 23.12
N ILE A 268 -9.58 12.36 22.11
CA ILE A 268 -10.99 12.01 22.05
C ILE A 268 -11.05 10.53 21.68
N LYS A 269 -11.81 9.75 22.45
CA LYS A 269 -11.94 8.31 22.27
C LYS A 269 -13.41 7.93 22.33
N MET A 270 -13.79 6.92 21.55
CA MET A 270 -15.06 6.21 21.73
C MET A 270 -14.80 4.86 22.41
N CYS A 271 -15.81 4.25 23.01
CA CYS A 271 -15.66 2.87 23.48
C CYS A 271 -16.96 2.08 23.39
N THR A 272 -16.84 0.80 23.10
CA THR A 272 -18.01 -0.09 23.07
C THR A 272 -18.58 -0.31 24.48
N VAL A 273 -19.84 0.07 24.69
CA VAL A 273 -20.57 -0.17 25.94
C VAL A 273 -20.94 -1.66 26.06
N PRO A 274 -20.65 -2.33 27.17
CA PRO A 274 -21.10 -3.70 27.40
C PRO A 274 -22.62 -3.77 27.49
N SER A 275 -23.22 -4.79 26.86
CA SER A 275 -24.69 -5.03 26.89
C SER A 275 -25.53 -3.88 26.33
N LEU A 276 -25.18 -3.40 25.12
CA LEU A 276 -25.89 -2.37 24.37
C LEU A 276 -27.40 -2.60 24.35
N GLN A 277 -28.14 -1.60 24.82
CA GLN A 277 -29.59 -1.47 24.72
C GLN A 277 -30.00 -0.61 23.50
N MET A 278 -29.05 0.12 22.91
CA MET A 278 -29.24 1.06 21.79
C MET A 278 -30.22 2.20 22.12
N ASP A 279 -30.16 2.69 23.36
CA ASP A 279 -30.94 3.82 23.85
C ASP A 279 -30.04 4.90 24.50
N GLU A 280 -30.63 6.00 24.97
CA GLU A 280 -29.89 7.11 25.59
C GLU A 280 -29.11 6.68 26.84
N SER A 281 -29.48 5.57 27.49
CA SER A 281 -28.74 5.07 28.64
C SER A 281 -27.34 4.62 28.27
N ASP A 282 -27.14 4.10 27.04
CA ASP A 282 -25.83 3.70 26.56
C ASP A 282 -24.91 4.90 26.34
N LEU A 283 -25.44 6.03 25.87
CA LEU A 283 -24.68 7.27 25.72
C LEU A 283 -24.15 7.78 27.09
N VAL A 284 -24.99 7.69 28.12
CA VAL A 284 -24.61 8.07 29.50
C VAL A 284 -23.58 7.08 30.07
N LYS A 285 -23.76 5.78 29.84
CA LYS A 285 -22.80 4.74 30.24
C LYS A 285 -21.44 4.95 29.57
N GLU A 286 -21.41 5.15 28.26
CA GLU A 286 -20.17 5.41 27.50
C GLU A 286 -19.46 6.64 28.07
N LYS A 287 -20.19 7.75 28.28
CA LYS A 287 -19.59 8.97 28.81
C LYS A 287 -19.02 8.77 30.22
N THR A 288 -19.68 7.96 31.04
CA THR A 288 -19.20 7.59 32.38
C THR A 288 -17.92 6.75 32.28
N MET A 289 -17.90 5.77 31.38
CA MET A 289 -16.73 4.90 31.14
C MET A 289 -15.51 5.69 30.63
N LEU A 290 -15.72 6.73 29.82
CA LEU A 290 -14.65 7.61 29.30
C LEU A 290 -14.17 8.67 30.30
N SER A 291 -14.91 8.91 31.39
CA SER A 291 -14.54 9.86 32.45
C SER A 291 -13.70 9.25 33.58
N LEU A 292 -13.54 7.93 33.55
CA LEU A 292 -12.74 7.11 34.46
C LEU A 292 -11.35 6.87 33.87
#